data_AF-A0A7K4IXY1-F1
#
_entry.id   AF-A0A7K4IXY1-F1
#
_cell.length_a   1.000
_cell.length_b   1.000
_cell.length_c   1.000
_cell.angle_alpha   90.00
_cell.angle_beta   90.00
_cell.angle_gamma   90.00
#
_symmetry.space_group_name_H-M   'P 1'
#
loop_
_entity.id
_entity.type
_entity.pdbx_description
1 polymer ?
#
loop_
_entity_poly.entity_id
_entity_poly.type
_entity_poly.pdbx_seq_one_letter_code
_entity_poly.pdbx_strand_id
1 'polypeptide(L)'
;YHSRKELILSGTLSPLKDLHLGRLALTKFPKSPETWIHRRWVLQQLIQEDSLASLLTKGSLGAAPVERNHRLMQEEMNVCSEAAGRYPSNYNAWSHRIWVLQHLGKLSAKVLLDELSSTKYWVSVHVSDHSGFHYRQFLLKSLISRTVTENNVLVQNQMINQQNLSLQKEEQTAGAGTAEEQNVDLLHHLEEELELCTELIDIYPGHETLWCHSDETLNNSHNSAATRDMAQAMDVDGLSESSSKQG
;
A
#
# COMPACT_ATOMS: atom_id res chain seq x y z
N TYR A 1 -21.64 19.89 7.85
CA TYR A 1 -20.53 19.38 8.67
C TYR A 1 -19.80 20.45 9.50
N HIS A 2 -19.81 21.73 9.13
CA HIS A 2 -19.05 22.79 9.84
C HIS A 2 -19.25 22.83 11.36
N SER A 3 -20.48 22.97 11.85
CA SER A 3 -20.76 22.98 13.31
C SER A 3 -20.33 21.70 14.02
N ARG A 4 -20.30 20.55 13.33
CA ARG A 4 -19.83 19.29 13.92
C ARG A 4 -18.32 19.28 14.13
N LYS A 5 -17.56 19.92 13.23
CA LYS A 5 -16.11 20.10 13.39
C LYS A 5 -15.80 20.94 14.63
N GLU A 6 -16.52 22.02 14.85
CA GLU A 6 -16.38 22.87 16.05
C GLU A 6 -16.70 22.10 17.35
N LEU A 7 -17.75 21.29 17.33
CA LEU A 7 -18.11 20.45 18.48
C LEU A 7 -17.05 19.36 18.77
N ILE A 8 -16.40 18.83 17.74
CA ILE A 8 -15.28 17.88 17.91
C ILE A 8 -14.07 18.60 18.51
N LEU A 9 -13.68 19.74 17.95
CA LEU A 9 -12.51 20.50 18.42
C LEU A 9 -12.68 21.02 19.86
N SER A 10 -13.90 21.31 20.28
CA SER A 10 -14.21 21.70 21.66
C SER A 10 -14.32 20.52 22.64
N GLY A 11 -14.21 19.27 22.16
CA GLY A 11 -14.37 18.06 22.97
C GLY A 11 -15.83 17.71 23.32
N THR A 12 -16.80 18.50 22.84
CA THR A 12 -18.24 18.29 23.10
C THR A 12 -18.78 17.06 22.36
N LEU A 13 -18.25 16.78 21.17
CA LEU A 13 -18.65 15.66 20.32
C LEU A 13 -17.50 14.66 20.16
N SER A 14 -17.75 13.39 20.48
CA SER A 14 -16.79 12.31 20.26
C SER A 14 -16.55 12.09 18.75
N PRO A 15 -15.28 12.11 18.28
CA PRO A 15 -14.94 11.78 16.90
C PRO A 15 -15.46 10.40 16.44
N LEU A 16 -15.40 9.39 17.31
CA LEU A 16 -15.86 8.03 16.98
C LEU A 16 -17.38 7.96 16.77
N LYS A 17 -18.14 8.67 17.60
CA LYS A 17 -19.61 8.78 17.41
C LYS A 17 -19.93 9.51 16.10
N ASP A 18 -19.09 10.47 15.71
CA ASP A 18 -19.26 11.21 14.47
C ASP A 18 -18.93 10.37 13.22
N LEU A 19 -17.90 9.53 13.29
CA LEU A 19 -17.63 8.51 12.26
C LEU A 19 -18.79 7.53 12.12
N HIS A 20 -19.41 7.12 13.22
CA HIS A 20 -20.59 6.25 13.17
C HIS A 20 -21.76 6.92 12.46
N LEU A 21 -22.05 8.19 12.76
CA LEU A 21 -23.07 8.96 12.03
C LEU A 21 -22.76 9.03 10.53
N GLY A 22 -21.50 9.28 10.17
CA GLY A 22 -21.04 9.27 8.78
C GLY A 22 -21.28 7.93 8.09
N ARG A 23 -21.03 6.80 8.78
CA ARG A 23 -21.32 5.45 8.27
C ARG A 23 -22.82 5.30 7.98
N LEU A 24 -23.69 5.72 8.90
CA LEU A 24 -25.14 5.69 8.70
C LEU A 24 -25.56 6.54 7.49
N ALA A 25 -25.01 7.73 7.33
CA ALA A 25 -25.28 8.59 6.18
C ALA A 25 -24.90 7.93 4.85
N LEU A 26 -23.75 7.24 4.80
CA LEU A 26 -23.28 6.52 3.61
C LEU A 26 -24.18 5.33 3.23
N THR A 27 -24.97 4.78 4.16
CA THR A 27 -25.97 3.75 3.82
C THR A 27 -27.10 4.28 2.92
N LYS A 28 -27.36 5.60 2.95
CA LYS A 28 -28.37 6.29 2.12
C LYS A 28 -27.75 7.07 0.98
N PHE A 29 -26.59 7.68 1.20
CA PHE A 29 -25.90 8.53 0.23
C PHE A 29 -24.44 8.06 0.03
N PRO A 30 -24.21 6.87 -0.56
CA PRO A 30 -22.90 6.23 -0.62
C PRO A 30 -21.84 7.03 -1.42
N LYS A 31 -22.29 7.94 -2.29
CA LYS A 31 -21.42 8.82 -3.08
C LYS A 31 -21.20 10.21 -2.48
N SER A 32 -21.79 10.54 -1.34
CA SER A 32 -21.76 11.91 -0.79
C SER A 32 -20.32 12.41 -0.57
N PRO A 33 -19.81 13.34 -1.40
CA PRO A 33 -18.43 13.81 -1.29
C PRO A 33 -18.18 14.49 0.05
N GLU A 34 -19.15 15.28 0.51
CA GLU A 34 -19.13 15.96 1.81
C GLU A 34 -18.95 14.97 2.97
N THR A 35 -19.62 13.82 2.91
CA THR A 35 -19.51 12.80 3.95
C THR A 35 -18.10 12.20 4.01
N TRP A 36 -17.52 11.87 2.85
CA TRP A 36 -16.16 11.33 2.75
C TRP A 36 -15.09 12.36 3.12
N ILE A 37 -15.23 13.61 2.67
CA ILE A 37 -14.32 14.71 3.03
C ILE A 37 -14.34 14.94 4.54
N HIS A 38 -15.52 14.98 5.14
CA HIS A 38 -15.66 15.11 6.58
C HIS A 38 -15.07 13.92 7.32
N ARG A 39 -15.33 12.69 6.85
CA ARG A 39 -14.78 11.46 7.44
C ARG A 39 -13.25 11.48 7.47
N ARG A 40 -12.59 11.87 6.38
CA ARG A 40 -11.13 12.07 6.33
C ARG A 40 -10.65 13.10 7.36
N TRP A 41 -11.34 14.23 7.46
CA TRP A 41 -11.00 15.25 8.46
C TRP A 41 -11.08 14.71 9.90
N VAL A 42 -12.12 13.94 10.24
CA VAL A 42 -12.26 13.32 11.57
C VAL A 42 -11.14 12.30 11.84
N LEU A 43 -10.83 11.45 10.86
CA LEU A 43 -9.72 10.48 10.98
C LEU A 43 -8.37 11.18 11.17
N GLN A 44 -8.14 12.32 10.51
CA GLN A 44 -6.93 13.12 10.71
C GLN A 44 -6.81 13.63 12.15
N GLN A 45 -7.92 14.05 12.79
CA GLN A 45 -7.88 14.46 14.20
C GLN A 45 -7.46 13.29 15.09
N LEU A 46 -8.03 12.10 14.87
CA LEU A 46 -7.70 10.89 15.63
C LEU A 46 -6.24 10.48 15.48
N ILE A 47 -5.69 10.56 14.27
CA ILE A 47 -4.28 10.23 13.99
C ILE A 47 -3.34 11.22 14.69
N GLN A 48 -3.70 12.51 14.72
CA GLN A 48 -2.90 13.56 15.36
C GLN A 48 -2.93 13.43 16.88
N GLU A 49 -4.10 13.14 17.47
CA GLU A 49 -4.25 12.85 18.90
C GLU A 49 -3.36 11.69 19.35
N ASP A 50 -3.37 10.57 18.60
CA ASP A 50 -2.53 9.40 18.92
C ASP A 50 -1.03 9.70 18.80
N SER A 51 -0.64 10.50 17.80
CA SER A 51 0.76 10.92 17.61
C SER A 51 1.25 11.79 18.78
N LEU A 52 0.41 12.72 19.26
CA LEU A 52 0.71 13.58 20.41
C LEU A 52 0.78 12.78 21.71
N ALA A 53 -0.18 11.87 21.93
CA ALA A 53 -0.20 10.99 23.10
C ALA A 53 1.06 10.10 23.18
N SER A 54 1.52 9.56 22.04
CA SER A 54 2.75 8.77 21.96
C SER A 54 3.99 9.56 22.38
N LEU A 55 4.08 10.85 22.01
CA LEU A 55 5.21 11.72 22.38
C LEU A 55 5.25 12.06 23.87
N LEU A 56 4.09 12.22 24.51
CA LEU A 56 3.97 12.56 25.93
C LEU A 56 4.21 11.36 26.85
N THR A 57 3.96 10.14 26.36
CA THR A 57 3.98 8.90 27.16
C THR A 57 5.23 8.06 26.89
N LYS A 58 6.41 8.71 26.87
CA LYS A 58 7.72 8.16 26.44
C LYS A 58 8.28 6.94 27.21
N GLY A 59 7.49 6.21 28.00
CA GLY A 59 7.98 5.09 28.83
C GLY A 59 7.08 3.86 28.99
N SER A 60 5.85 3.83 28.48
CA SER A 60 5.00 2.64 28.61
C SER A 60 3.84 2.65 27.60
N LEU A 61 3.61 1.51 26.93
CA LEU A 61 2.57 1.23 25.90
C LEU A 61 2.81 1.71 24.46
N GLY A 62 3.88 1.22 23.81
CA GLY A 62 4.00 1.29 22.33
C GLY A 62 2.94 0.48 21.56
N ALA A 63 2.22 -0.44 22.21
CA ALA A 63 1.24 -1.32 21.57
C ALA A 63 -0.17 -0.70 21.42
N ALA A 64 -0.59 0.21 22.31
CA ALA A 64 -1.95 0.74 22.32
C ALA A 64 -2.30 1.62 21.08
N PRO A 65 -1.40 2.50 20.59
CA PRO A 65 -1.69 3.32 19.40
C PRO A 65 -1.73 2.51 18.10
N VAL A 66 -0.86 1.49 17.96
CA VAL A 66 -0.82 0.61 16.79
C VAL A 66 -2.12 -0.19 16.68
N GLU A 67 -2.56 -0.77 17.80
CA GLU A 67 -3.81 -1.53 17.87
C GLU A 67 -5.04 -0.67 17.56
N ARG A 68 -5.06 0.59 18.03
CA ARG A 68 -6.14 1.54 17.72
C ARG A 68 -6.19 1.87 16.23
N ASN A 69 -5.05 2.18 15.61
CA ASN A 69 -4.98 2.48 14.18
C ASN A 69 -5.40 1.28 13.33
N HIS A 70 -5.01 0.06 13.74
CA HIS A 70 -5.44 -1.16 13.07
C HIS A 70 -6.96 -1.33 13.10
N ARG A 71 -7.60 -1.15 14.27
CA ARG A 71 -9.07 -1.20 14.39
C ARG A 71 -9.78 -0.12 13.57
N LEU A 72 -9.27 1.11 13.59
CA LEU A 72 -9.81 2.20 12.77
C LEU A 72 -9.71 1.83 11.29
N MET A 73 -8.55 1.35 10.84
CA MET A 73 -8.34 0.92 9.46
C MET A 73 -9.33 -0.16 9.04
N GLN A 74 -9.51 -1.22 9.83
CA GLN A 74 -10.47 -2.30 9.54
C GLN A 74 -11.91 -1.77 9.42
N GLU A 75 -12.32 -0.90 10.33
CA GLU A 75 -13.64 -0.27 10.29
C GLU A 75 -13.82 0.57 9.03
N GLU A 76 -12.79 1.33 8.62
CA GLU A 76 -12.82 2.08 7.36
C GLU A 76 -12.91 1.17 6.13
N MET A 77 -12.20 0.04 6.10
CA MET A 77 -12.30 -0.92 5.01
C MET A 77 -13.71 -1.48 4.88
N ASN A 78 -14.38 -1.77 6.00
CA ASN A 78 -15.77 -2.21 6.03
C ASN A 78 -16.72 -1.16 5.46
N VAL A 79 -16.55 0.11 5.86
CA VAL A 79 -17.38 1.22 5.34
C VAL A 79 -17.17 1.42 3.84
N CYS A 80 -15.94 1.30 3.35
CA CYS A 80 -15.64 1.36 1.92
C CYS A 80 -16.32 0.23 1.15
N SER A 81 -16.18 -1.02 1.61
CA SER A 81 -16.80 -2.19 0.98
C SER A 81 -18.33 -2.07 0.96
N GLU A 82 -18.94 -1.62 2.06
CA GLU A 82 -20.38 -1.36 2.13
C GLU A 82 -20.83 -0.29 1.13
N ALA A 83 -20.07 0.80 0.99
CA ALA A 83 -20.42 1.89 0.09
C ALA A 83 -20.17 1.56 -1.39
N ALA A 84 -19.14 0.76 -1.69
CA ALA A 84 -18.86 0.25 -3.03
C ALA A 84 -19.96 -0.74 -3.49
N GLY A 85 -20.46 -1.58 -2.58
CA GLY A 85 -21.51 -2.56 -2.91
C GLY A 85 -22.89 -1.94 -3.16
N ARG A 86 -23.08 -0.69 -2.75
CA ARG A 86 -24.32 0.06 -2.95
C ARG A 86 -24.34 0.87 -4.24
N TYR A 87 -23.18 1.10 -4.86
CA TYR A 87 -23.09 1.89 -6.09
C TYR A 87 -21.92 1.41 -6.96
N PRO A 88 -22.17 0.96 -8.20
CA PRO A 88 -21.11 0.45 -9.08
C PRO A 88 -20.06 1.53 -9.35
N SER A 89 -18.78 1.15 -9.29
CA SER A 89 -17.67 2.08 -9.53
C SER A 89 -17.72 3.33 -8.64
N ASN A 90 -17.94 3.13 -7.33
CA ASN A 90 -17.95 4.21 -6.35
C ASN A 90 -16.54 4.75 -6.09
N TYR A 91 -16.10 5.66 -6.96
CA TYR A 91 -14.79 6.31 -6.87
C TYR A 91 -14.50 6.94 -5.49
N ASN A 92 -15.52 7.51 -4.82
CA ASN A 92 -15.32 8.15 -3.52
C ASN A 92 -14.98 7.13 -2.42
N ALA A 93 -15.59 5.94 -2.45
CA ALA A 93 -15.27 4.86 -1.52
C ALA A 93 -13.85 4.32 -1.76
N TRP A 94 -13.50 4.03 -3.01
CA TRP A 94 -12.19 3.50 -3.36
C TRP A 94 -11.05 4.51 -3.13
N SER A 95 -11.25 5.79 -3.48
CA SER A 95 -10.27 6.84 -3.18
C SER A 95 -10.11 7.12 -1.68
N HIS A 96 -11.18 6.96 -0.89
CA HIS A 96 -11.08 6.99 0.57
C HIS A 96 -10.30 5.78 1.10
N ARG A 97 -10.51 4.59 0.54
CA ARG A 97 -9.74 3.37 0.88
C ARG A 97 -8.24 3.55 0.64
N ILE A 98 -7.86 4.16 -0.49
CA ILE A 98 -6.46 4.57 -0.77
C ILE A 98 -5.94 5.53 0.30
N TRP A 99 -6.71 6.56 0.63
CA TRP A 99 -6.33 7.55 1.64
C TRP A 99 -6.08 6.91 2.99
N VAL A 100 -6.93 5.96 3.41
CA VAL A 100 -6.78 5.19 4.65
C VAL A 100 -5.47 4.41 4.65
N LEU A 101 -5.12 3.73 3.55
CA LEU A 101 -3.84 3.01 3.45
C LEU A 101 -2.62 3.91 3.54
N GLN A 102 -2.68 5.10 2.95
CA GLN A 102 -1.59 6.08 3.03
C GLN A 102 -1.41 6.64 4.45
N HIS A 103 -2.51 6.92 5.15
CA HIS A 103 -2.46 7.68 6.40
C HIS A 103 -2.48 6.79 7.66
N LEU A 104 -3.26 5.71 7.68
CA LEU A 104 -3.36 4.76 8.78
C LEU A 104 -2.48 3.52 8.54
N GLY A 105 -2.56 2.93 7.35
CA GLY A 105 -1.81 1.71 7.00
C GLY A 105 -0.33 1.93 6.70
N LYS A 106 0.08 3.19 6.53
CA LYS A 106 1.45 3.64 6.17
C LYS A 106 2.05 2.90 4.98
N LEU A 107 1.19 2.41 4.09
CA LEU A 107 1.56 1.56 2.95
C LEU A 107 2.49 0.41 3.35
N SER A 108 2.32 -0.21 4.53
CA SER A 108 3.16 -1.35 4.91
C SER A 108 2.91 -2.55 3.97
N ALA A 109 3.97 -3.32 3.65
CA ALA A 109 3.88 -4.47 2.75
C ALA A 109 2.77 -5.43 3.17
N LYS A 110 2.73 -5.79 4.47
CA LYS A 110 1.67 -6.65 5.03
C LYS A 110 0.25 -6.12 4.72
N VAL A 111 -0.01 -4.85 4.97
CA VAL A 111 -1.34 -4.27 4.74
C VAL A 111 -1.70 -4.26 3.25
N LEU A 112 -0.74 -3.97 2.38
CA LEU A 112 -0.95 -3.97 0.94
C LEU A 112 -1.29 -5.39 0.41
N LEU A 113 -0.56 -6.40 0.89
CA LEU A 113 -0.78 -7.81 0.54
C LEU A 113 -2.12 -8.34 1.08
N ASP A 114 -2.47 -8.01 2.34
CA ASP A 114 -3.75 -8.36 2.94
C ASP A 114 -4.92 -7.71 2.15
N GLU A 115 -4.75 -6.48 1.66
CA GLU A 115 -5.76 -5.79 0.83
C GLU A 115 -5.85 -6.38 -0.58
N LEU A 116 -4.73 -6.76 -1.20
CA LEU A 116 -4.73 -7.42 -2.50
C LEU A 116 -5.48 -8.77 -2.43
N SER A 117 -5.24 -9.52 -1.36
CA SER A 117 -5.93 -10.78 -1.07
C SER A 117 -7.41 -10.57 -0.80
N SER A 118 -7.78 -9.66 0.10
CA SER A 118 -9.18 -9.44 0.50
C SER A 118 -10.06 -8.85 -0.60
N THR A 119 -9.48 -8.12 -1.56
CA THR A 119 -10.22 -7.56 -2.70
C THR A 119 -10.27 -8.47 -3.93
N LYS A 120 -9.59 -9.63 -3.92
CA LYS A 120 -9.59 -10.60 -5.05
C LYS A 120 -11.00 -11.08 -5.37
N TYR A 121 -11.74 -11.51 -4.35
CA TYR A 121 -13.14 -11.94 -4.53
C TYR A 121 -14.02 -10.80 -5.04
N TRP A 122 -13.82 -9.57 -4.54
CA TRP A 122 -14.63 -8.42 -4.95
C TRP A 122 -14.59 -8.21 -6.46
N VAL A 123 -13.38 -8.14 -7.04
CA VAL A 123 -13.22 -7.89 -8.49
C VAL A 123 -13.67 -9.07 -9.35
N SER A 124 -13.62 -10.30 -8.81
CA SER A 124 -14.11 -11.49 -9.51
C SER A 124 -15.63 -11.48 -9.75
N VAL A 125 -16.40 -10.79 -8.88
CA VAL A 125 -17.86 -10.65 -9.01
C VAL A 125 -18.31 -9.26 -9.47
N HIS A 126 -17.39 -8.28 -9.54
CA HIS A 126 -17.64 -6.92 -10.03
C HIS A 126 -16.69 -6.57 -11.20
N VAL A 127 -16.74 -7.37 -12.27
CA VAL A 127 -15.80 -7.26 -13.41
C VAL A 127 -15.85 -5.93 -14.18
N SER A 128 -16.90 -5.14 -14.01
CA SER A 128 -17.01 -3.79 -14.59
C SER A 128 -16.62 -2.66 -13.62
N ASP A 129 -16.15 -2.98 -12.40
CA ASP A 129 -15.77 -1.96 -11.40
C ASP A 129 -14.38 -1.37 -11.71
N HIS A 130 -14.35 -0.39 -12.61
CA HIS A 130 -13.13 0.34 -12.94
C HIS A 130 -12.44 0.94 -11.69
N SER A 131 -13.21 1.38 -10.69
CA SER A 131 -12.63 1.97 -9.48
C SER A 131 -11.99 0.91 -8.57
N GLY A 132 -12.58 -0.28 -8.52
CA GLY A 132 -12.03 -1.44 -7.83
C GLY A 132 -10.74 -1.95 -8.47
N PHE A 133 -10.70 -2.06 -9.80
CA PHE A 133 -9.46 -2.44 -10.50
C PHE A 133 -8.37 -1.38 -10.37
N HIS A 134 -8.71 -0.09 -10.49
CA HIS A 134 -7.76 0.99 -10.22
C HIS A 134 -7.20 0.92 -8.78
N TYR A 135 -8.02 0.54 -7.79
CA TYR A 135 -7.53 0.31 -6.43
C TYR A 135 -6.51 -0.83 -6.37
N ARG A 136 -6.73 -1.94 -7.08
CA ARG A 136 -5.75 -3.03 -7.16
C ARG A 136 -4.44 -2.60 -7.83
N GLN A 137 -4.51 -1.81 -8.90
CA GLN A 137 -3.32 -1.21 -9.53
C GLN A 137 -2.54 -0.33 -8.55
N PHE A 138 -3.24 0.48 -7.76
CA PHE A 138 -2.61 1.27 -6.70
C PHE A 138 -1.85 0.39 -5.69
N LEU A 139 -2.41 -0.74 -5.28
CA LEU A 139 -1.74 -1.69 -4.37
C LEU A 139 -0.45 -2.25 -4.97
N LEU A 140 -0.52 -2.75 -6.21
CA LEU A 140 0.63 -3.32 -6.92
C LEU A 140 1.74 -2.29 -7.13
N LYS A 141 1.40 -1.09 -7.61
CA LYS A 141 2.37 0.01 -7.77
C LYS A 141 2.99 0.42 -6.44
N SER A 142 2.22 0.42 -5.36
CA SER A 142 2.73 0.72 -4.03
C SER A 142 3.71 -0.35 -3.55
N LEU A 143 3.45 -1.64 -3.81
CA LEU A 143 4.38 -2.73 -3.52
C LEU A 143 5.67 -2.58 -4.33
N ILE A 144 5.58 -2.38 -5.65
CA ILE A 144 6.75 -2.16 -6.52
C ILE A 144 7.61 -0.98 -6.04
N SER A 145 6.98 0.17 -5.77
CA SER A 145 7.68 1.37 -5.32
C SER A 145 8.42 1.16 -4.00
N ARG A 146 7.88 0.32 -3.11
CA ARG A 146 8.52 -0.03 -1.85
C ARG A 146 9.74 -0.90 -2.07
N THR A 147 9.61 -1.96 -2.87
CA THR A 147 10.74 -2.86 -3.19
C THR A 147 11.90 -2.09 -3.82
N VAL A 148 11.61 -1.17 -4.75
CA VAL A 148 12.64 -0.29 -5.35
C VAL A 148 13.32 0.58 -4.29
N THR A 149 12.55 1.16 -3.37
CA THR A 149 13.10 2.03 -2.30
C THR A 149 13.95 1.22 -1.33
N GLU A 150 13.49 0.04 -0.92
CA GLU A 150 14.20 -0.87 -0.02
C GLU A 150 15.53 -1.33 -0.65
N ASN A 151 15.53 -1.70 -1.94
CA ASN A 151 16.73 -2.05 -2.68
C ASN A 151 17.73 -0.89 -2.78
N ASN A 152 17.28 0.32 -3.10
CA ASN A 152 18.15 1.51 -3.16
C ASN A 152 18.82 1.83 -1.82
N VAL A 153 18.09 1.68 -0.71
CA VAL A 153 18.64 1.88 0.65
C VAL A 153 19.69 0.82 0.97
N LEU A 154 19.47 -0.44 0.59
CA LEU A 154 20.44 -1.53 0.79
C LEU A 154 21.74 -1.27 0.02
N VAL A 155 21.64 -0.91 -1.27
CA VAL A 155 22.82 -0.59 -2.11
C VAL A 155 23.58 0.61 -1.54
N GLN A 156 22.88 1.68 -1.13
CA GLN A 156 23.52 2.85 -0.53
C GLN A 156 24.23 2.52 0.78
N ASN A 157 23.61 1.71 1.64
CA ASN A 157 24.21 1.28 2.90
C ASN A 157 25.44 0.39 2.66
N GLN A 158 25.43 -0.47 1.64
CA GLN A 158 26.60 -1.25 1.24
C GLN A 158 27.74 -0.36 0.73
N MET A 159 27.46 0.66 -0.07
CA MET A 159 28.47 1.62 -0.56
C MET A 159 29.10 2.43 0.58
N ILE A 160 28.29 2.91 1.54
CA ILE A 160 28.77 3.60 2.74
C ILE A 160 29.62 2.65 3.61
N ASN A 161 29.22 1.39 3.73
CA ASN A 161 29.98 0.41 4.50
C ASN A 161 31.32 0.07 3.81
N GLN A 162 31.34 -0.06 2.48
CA GLN A 162 32.58 -0.25 1.71
C GLN A 162 33.54 0.95 1.84
N GLN A 163 33.04 2.18 1.90
CA GLN A 163 33.87 3.36 2.16
C GLN A 163 34.45 3.37 3.59
N ASN A 164 33.70 2.88 4.58
CA ASN A 164 34.16 2.73 5.96
C ASN A 164 35.07 1.49 6.19
N LEU A 165 35.00 0.48 5.31
CA LEU A 165 35.86 -0.72 5.33
C LEU A 165 37.31 -0.47 4.87
N SER A 166 37.66 0.76 4.52
CA SER A 166 39.06 1.16 4.33
C SER A 166 39.87 1.22 5.64
N LEU A 167 39.23 1.01 6.81
CA LEU A 167 39.90 1.12 8.11
C LEU A 167 39.79 -0.07 9.08
N GLN A 168 38.96 -1.09 8.85
CA GLN A 168 38.96 -2.28 9.71
C GLN A 168 38.66 -3.55 8.92
N LYS A 169 39.64 -4.45 8.92
CA LYS A 169 39.55 -5.81 8.39
C LYS A 169 39.18 -6.71 9.57
N GLU A 170 37.94 -7.21 9.62
CA GLU A 170 37.60 -8.60 9.95
C GLU A 170 36.08 -8.85 10.02
N GLU A 171 35.70 -9.96 9.37
CA GLU A 171 34.52 -10.82 9.53
C GLU A 171 33.12 -10.22 9.78
N GLN A 172 32.25 -10.32 8.77
CA GLN A 172 31.03 -11.14 8.87
C GLN A 172 30.34 -11.37 7.53
N THR A 173 30.12 -12.64 7.23
CA THR A 173 29.20 -13.17 6.22
C THR A 173 27.77 -13.22 6.78
N ALA A 174 26.80 -13.22 5.86
CA ALA A 174 25.34 -13.38 6.03
C ALA A 174 24.51 -12.07 6.08
N GLY A 175 24.01 -11.68 4.90
CA GLY A 175 23.01 -10.61 4.76
C GLY A 175 22.39 -10.46 3.37
N ALA A 176 22.44 -11.49 2.51
CA ALA A 176 21.91 -11.42 1.14
C ALA A 176 20.50 -12.02 0.95
N GLY A 177 19.97 -12.77 1.93
CA GLY A 177 18.71 -13.53 1.76
C GLY A 177 17.42 -12.70 1.71
N THR A 178 17.34 -11.56 2.41
CA THR A 178 16.08 -10.84 2.58
C THR A 178 15.61 -10.04 1.38
N ALA A 179 16.52 -9.55 0.52
CA ALA A 179 16.15 -8.72 -0.64
C ALA A 179 15.72 -9.57 -1.84
N GLU A 180 16.40 -10.71 -2.06
CA GLU A 180 16.02 -11.65 -3.10
C GLU A 180 14.67 -12.33 -2.80
N GLU A 181 14.42 -12.73 -1.54
CA GLU A 181 13.15 -13.33 -1.12
C GLU A 181 11.95 -12.39 -1.30
N GLN A 182 12.08 -11.10 -0.95
CA GLN A 182 11.00 -10.11 -1.13
C GLN A 182 10.73 -9.75 -2.59
N ASN A 183 11.76 -9.83 -3.45
CA ASN A 183 11.62 -9.58 -4.88
C ASN A 183 10.97 -10.77 -5.60
N VAL A 184 11.32 -12.00 -5.21
CA VAL A 184 10.64 -13.23 -5.66
C VAL A 184 9.17 -13.23 -5.24
N ASP A 185 8.86 -12.75 -4.03
CA ASP A 185 7.49 -12.60 -3.55
C ASP A 185 6.68 -11.60 -4.38
N LEU A 186 7.26 -10.45 -4.77
CA LEU A 186 6.57 -9.46 -5.61
C LEU A 186 6.21 -9.98 -7.01
N LEU A 187 7.13 -10.68 -7.67
CA LEU A 187 6.88 -11.26 -9.00
C LEU A 187 5.75 -12.28 -8.95
N HIS A 188 5.73 -13.10 -7.90
CA HIS A 188 4.66 -14.07 -7.69
C HIS A 188 3.28 -13.40 -7.62
N HIS A 189 3.14 -12.32 -6.85
CA HIS A 189 1.87 -11.59 -6.76
C HIS A 189 1.44 -10.93 -8.09
N LEU A 190 2.39 -10.52 -8.95
CA LEU A 190 2.08 -10.01 -10.29
C LEU A 190 1.63 -11.13 -11.23
N GLU A 191 2.26 -12.31 -11.14
CA GLU A 191 1.85 -13.50 -11.89
C GLU A 191 0.44 -13.96 -11.49
N GLU A 192 0.15 -14.02 -10.19
CA GLU A 192 -1.20 -14.33 -9.68
C GLU A 192 -2.25 -13.32 -10.15
N GLU A 193 -1.91 -12.03 -10.25
CA GLU A 193 -2.82 -11.01 -10.74
C GLU A 193 -3.09 -11.18 -12.25
N LEU A 194 -2.08 -11.54 -13.04
CA LEU A 194 -2.24 -11.82 -14.48
C LEU A 194 -3.06 -13.08 -14.73
N GLU A 195 -2.88 -14.12 -13.91
CA GLU A 195 -3.70 -15.33 -13.95
C GLU A 195 -5.16 -14.98 -13.64
N LEU A 196 -5.42 -14.20 -12.58
CA LEU A 196 -6.75 -13.68 -12.27
C LEU A 196 -7.36 -12.90 -13.44
N CYS A 197 -6.59 -12.01 -14.09
CA CYS A 197 -7.08 -11.27 -15.26
C CYS A 197 -7.47 -12.21 -16.40
N THR A 198 -6.64 -13.20 -16.68
CA THR A 198 -6.87 -14.19 -17.75
C THR A 198 -8.15 -14.97 -17.48
N GLU A 199 -8.31 -15.50 -16.26
CA GLU A 199 -9.53 -16.22 -15.85
C GLU A 199 -10.78 -15.34 -16.01
N LEU A 200 -10.73 -14.09 -15.57
CA LEU A 200 -11.89 -13.19 -15.64
C LEU A 200 -12.22 -12.79 -17.08
N ILE A 201 -11.22 -12.59 -17.94
CA ILE A 201 -11.42 -12.29 -19.37
C ILE A 201 -12.08 -13.47 -20.08
N ASP A 202 -11.66 -14.69 -19.76
CA ASP A 202 -12.23 -15.92 -20.34
C ASP A 202 -13.68 -16.14 -19.88
N ILE A 203 -13.97 -15.91 -18.59
CA ILE A 203 -15.32 -16.09 -18.03
C ILE A 203 -16.27 -14.95 -18.46
N TYR A 204 -15.76 -13.71 -18.55
CA TYR A 204 -16.54 -12.50 -18.82
C TYR A 204 -15.96 -11.72 -20.01
N PRO A 205 -16.08 -12.24 -21.25
CA PRO A 205 -15.55 -11.57 -22.43
C PRO A 205 -16.29 -10.25 -22.71
N GLY A 206 -15.58 -9.28 -23.28
CA GLY A 206 -16.14 -7.98 -23.68
C GLY A 206 -16.13 -6.88 -22.62
N HIS A 207 -15.54 -7.13 -21.44
CA HIS A 207 -15.35 -6.12 -20.41
C HIS A 207 -13.99 -5.40 -20.58
N GLU A 208 -14.01 -4.20 -21.17
CA GLU A 208 -12.81 -3.37 -21.41
C GLU A 208 -11.98 -3.15 -20.14
N THR A 209 -12.62 -3.00 -18.97
CA THR A 209 -11.97 -2.86 -17.67
C THR A 209 -10.92 -3.94 -17.40
N LEU A 210 -11.23 -5.20 -17.74
CA LEU A 210 -10.35 -6.34 -17.49
C LEU A 210 -9.11 -6.28 -18.37
N TRP A 211 -9.29 -5.93 -19.65
CA TRP A 211 -8.21 -5.76 -20.61
C TRP A 211 -7.28 -4.60 -20.21
N CYS A 212 -7.84 -3.43 -19.89
CA CYS A 212 -7.05 -2.29 -19.44
C CYS A 212 -6.25 -2.62 -18.17
N HIS A 213 -6.86 -3.34 -17.22
CA HIS A 213 -6.19 -3.75 -15.98
C HIS A 213 -5.06 -4.76 -16.25
N SER A 214 -5.31 -5.74 -17.12
CA SER A 214 -4.33 -6.73 -17.54
C SER A 214 -3.11 -6.09 -18.21
N ASP A 215 -3.33 -5.19 -19.18
CA ASP A 215 -2.26 -4.47 -19.89
C ASP A 215 -1.38 -3.65 -18.92
N GLU A 216 -2.01 -2.98 -17.97
CA GLU A 216 -1.27 -2.22 -16.96
C GLU A 216 -0.48 -3.12 -16.01
N THR A 217 -1.02 -4.27 -15.65
CA THR A 217 -0.34 -5.27 -14.82
C THR A 217 0.85 -5.89 -15.54
N LEU A 218 0.72 -6.18 -16.85
CA LEU A 218 1.83 -6.63 -17.70
C LEU A 218 2.95 -5.58 -17.76
N ASN A 219 2.61 -4.31 -17.97
CA ASN A 219 3.59 -3.22 -17.98
C ASN A 219 4.32 -3.10 -16.63
N ASN A 220 3.62 -3.27 -15.51
CA ASN A 220 4.24 -3.28 -14.19
C ASN A 220 5.23 -4.45 -14.01
N SER A 221 4.88 -5.65 -14.51
CA SER A 221 5.76 -6.82 -14.49
C SER A 221 7.05 -6.60 -15.29
N HIS A 222 6.94 -6.06 -16.50
CA HIS A 222 8.11 -5.74 -17.32
C HIS A 222 9.03 -4.70 -16.67
N ASN A 223 8.46 -3.64 -16.08
CA ASN A 223 9.25 -2.64 -15.37
C ASN A 223 9.96 -3.22 -14.15
N SER A 224 9.29 -4.11 -13.40
CA SER A 224 9.89 -4.81 -12.26
C SER A 224 11.05 -5.73 -12.70
N ALA A 225 10.87 -6.48 -13.79
CA ALA A 225 11.93 -7.32 -14.36
C ALA A 225 13.12 -6.51 -14.87
N ALA A 226 12.88 -5.40 -15.57
CA ALA A 226 13.95 -4.52 -16.03
C ALA A 226 14.77 -3.91 -14.87
N THR A 227 14.12 -3.57 -13.76
CA THR A 227 14.84 -3.12 -12.55
C THR A 227 15.70 -4.22 -11.92
N ARG A 228 15.32 -5.50 -12.06
CA ARG A 228 16.12 -6.65 -11.62
C ARG A 228 17.38 -6.80 -12.48
N ASP A 229 17.24 -6.74 -13.80
CA ASP A 229 18.37 -6.90 -14.72
C ASP A 229 19.42 -5.78 -14.56
N MET A 230 18.97 -4.54 -14.32
CA MET A 230 19.88 -3.42 -14.01
C MET A 230 20.61 -3.61 -12.67
N ALA A 231 19.91 -4.09 -11.63
CA ALA A 231 20.54 -4.36 -10.33
C ALA A 231 21.60 -5.48 -10.44
N GLN A 232 21.32 -6.54 -11.21
CA GLN A 232 22.27 -7.62 -11.44
C GLN A 232 23.46 -7.21 -12.33
N ALA A 233 23.25 -6.38 -13.37
CA ALA A 233 24.33 -5.90 -14.23
C ALA A 233 25.32 -4.99 -13.48
N MET A 234 24.83 -4.17 -12.55
CA MET A 234 25.67 -3.32 -11.69
C MET A 234 26.57 -4.12 -10.73
N ASP A 235 26.21 -5.36 -10.38
CA ASP A 235 27.04 -6.25 -9.56
C ASP A 235 28.15 -6.97 -10.36
N VAL A 236 28.01 -7.10 -11.68
CA VAL A 236 28.95 -7.85 -12.53
C VAL A 236 30.10 -6.97 -13.05
N ASP A 237 29.85 -5.68 -13.33
CA ASP A 237 30.87 -4.76 -13.84
C ASP A 237 31.93 -4.34 -12.79
N GLY A 238 31.75 -4.71 -11.52
CA GLY A 238 32.74 -4.52 -10.45
C GLY A 238 33.90 -5.53 -10.44
N LEU A 239 33.87 -6.57 -11.31
CA LEU A 239 34.85 -7.67 -11.27
C LEU A 239 35.73 -7.80 -12.52
N SER A 240 35.69 -6.86 -13.48
CA SER A 240 36.41 -6.99 -14.76
C SER A 240 37.48 -5.93 -15.06
N GLU A 241 38.15 -5.36 -14.05
CA GLU A 241 39.37 -4.54 -14.28
C GLU A 241 40.50 -4.86 -13.29
N SER A 242 41.00 -6.10 -13.29
CA SER A 242 42.38 -6.34 -12.82
C SER A 242 42.94 -7.68 -13.31
N SER A 243 43.30 -7.78 -14.59
CA SER A 243 44.30 -8.75 -15.06
C SER A 243 44.77 -8.42 -16.47
N SER A 244 45.68 -7.46 -16.58
CA SER A 244 46.57 -7.30 -17.74
C SER A 244 47.72 -6.35 -17.38
N LYS A 245 48.75 -6.86 -16.70
CA LYS A 245 50.12 -6.32 -16.73
C LYS A 245 51.08 -7.31 -16.05
N GLN A 246 51.62 -8.23 -16.84
CA GLN A 246 52.96 -8.79 -16.65
C GLN A 246 53.40 -9.41 -17.98
N GLY A 247 54.50 -8.87 -18.52
CA GLY A 247 55.05 -9.17 -19.84
C GLY A 247 55.84 -7.96 -20.33
#